data_AF-A0A2P4S8X8-F1
#
_entry.id   AF-A0A2P4S8X8-F1
#
_cell.length_a   1.000
_cell.length_b   1.000
_cell.length_c   1.000
_cell.angle_alpha   90.00
_cell.angle_beta   90.00
_cell.angle_gamma   90.00
#
_symmetry.space_group_name_H-M   'P 1'
#
loop_
_entity.id
_entity.type
_entity.pdbx_description
1 polymer ?
#
loop_
_entity_poly.entity_id
_entity_poly.type
_entity_poly.pdbx_seq_one_letter_code
_entity_poly.pdbx_strand_id
1 'polypeptide(L)'
;SDSNDERQKWKKKSKSRDQHHKSQRKHRSRSRGRSSDSSAERDRRRARSRDRRRRRAGSKSSVSSVSSASPPRSRGQEESVQQLSLQERLRMKEEKKKQAALMKALETPEEKRARRLAKKEAKERKKREKMGWGEEYMGYTNTDNPFGDNNLLGTFIWSKALEKKGISHLDEKDLKERNKRIQEDNRLELQKVKQLRLEREREKAMREQELEMLQREKEAEHFKTWEEQEDNFHLQQAKLRSKIRIRDGRAKPIDLLAKYISAEDDDLAVEMHEPYTFLNGLTVSDMEDLVEDIQVYMELEQGKNVDFWRDMTIITEDEIAKLRKLEASGKGGPGERRDGVNASVSSDVQSVFKGKTYNQLQVLYQGIESKIRAGGPNLDIGYWESLLQQLKAYMARAR
;
A
#
# COMPACT_ATOMS: atom_id res chain seq x y z
N SER A 1 23.37 63.42 34.42
CA SER A 1 23.97 63.14 33.10
C SER A 1 23.89 61.64 32.83
N ASP A 2 22.71 61.04 32.88
CA ASP A 2 21.61 61.11 31.88
C ASP A 2 21.82 60.08 30.76
N SER A 3 20.99 59.03 30.72
CA SER A 3 19.65 58.98 30.09
C SER A 3 19.82 58.86 28.57
N ASN A 4 19.66 57.69 27.95
CA ASN A 4 18.46 56.84 27.82
C ASN A 4 17.35 57.48 26.95
N ASP A 5 16.64 56.62 26.21
CA ASP A 5 15.56 56.88 25.25
C ASP A 5 15.93 57.60 23.93
N GLU A 6 15.80 56.86 22.82
CA GLU A 6 15.54 57.41 21.47
C GLU A 6 14.52 56.46 20.78
N ARG A 7 13.30 56.48 21.31
CA ARG A 7 12.12 55.82 20.73
C ARG A 7 11.04 56.89 20.49
N GLN A 8 10.23 56.72 19.42
CA GLN A 8 9.04 57.53 19.07
C GLN A 8 9.23 58.88 18.32
N LYS A 9 9.18 58.79 16.97
CA LYS A 9 8.21 59.48 16.10
C LYS A 9 7.85 58.48 14.98
N TRP A 10 6.71 58.50 14.28
CA TRP A 10 5.85 59.61 13.88
C TRP A 10 4.40 59.47 14.39
N LYS A 11 3.64 60.59 14.44
CA LYS A 11 2.27 60.61 14.98
C LYS A 11 1.46 61.78 14.39
N LYS A 12 0.34 61.50 13.70
CA LYS A 12 -0.90 62.31 13.56
C LYS A 12 -1.78 61.77 12.40
N LYS A 13 -3.09 62.06 12.27
CA LYS A 13 -4.23 62.17 13.22
C LYS A 13 -5.46 62.67 12.44
N SER A 14 -6.50 61.86 12.31
CA SER A 14 -7.88 62.35 12.13
C SER A 14 -8.90 61.25 12.49
N LYS A 15 -9.97 61.66 13.18
CA LYS A 15 -11.20 60.87 13.33
C LYS A 15 -12.25 61.53 12.43
N SER A 16 -13.22 60.75 11.95
CA SER A 16 -14.60 61.23 11.84
C SER A 16 -15.55 60.14 12.31
N ARG A 17 -16.84 60.47 12.44
CA ARG A 17 -17.88 59.72 13.14
C ARG A 17 -19.23 60.01 12.45
N ASP A 18 -20.27 59.27 12.85
CA ASP A 18 -21.69 59.57 12.59
C ASP A 18 -22.16 59.28 11.13
N GLN A 19 -23.40 58.89 10.83
CA GLN A 19 -24.52 58.51 11.72
C GLN A 19 -25.54 57.52 11.07
N HIS A 20 -26.53 57.16 11.88
CA HIS A 20 -27.74 56.35 11.64
C HIS A 20 -28.45 56.48 10.27
N HIS A 21 -29.22 55.44 9.89
CA HIS A 21 -30.70 55.51 9.90
C HIS A 21 -31.39 54.12 9.81
N LYS A 22 -32.59 54.02 10.41
CA LYS A 22 -33.54 52.89 10.30
C LYS A 22 -34.82 53.37 9.62
N SER A 23 -35.51 52.48 8.91
CA SER A 23 -36.96 52.62 8.62
C SER A 23 -37.64 51.23 8.55
N GLN A 24 -38.97 51.20 8.48
CA GLN A 24 -39.84 50.00 8.52
C GLN A 24 -40.91 50.07 7.41
N ARG A 25 -41.77 49.02 7.35
CA ARG A 25 -43.16 48.97 6.81
C ARG A 25 -43.31 48.69 5.30
N LYS A 26 -44.40 48.04 4.81
CA LYS A 26 -45.36 47.02 5.36
C LYS A 26 -46.34 46.60 4.22
N HIS A 27 -46.88 45.37 4.26
CA HIS A 27 -48.15 44.94 3.56
C HIS A 27 -48.10 44.94 2.00
N ARG A 28 -49.01 44.38 1.17
CA ARG A 28 -50.27 43.53 1.18
C ARG A 28 -50.49 43.10 -0.32
N SER A 29 -51.31 42.14 -0.79
CA SER A 29 -51.92 40.85 -0.35
C SER A 29 -52.74 40.26 -1.56
N ARG A 30 -53.60 39.23 -1.37
CA ARG A 30 -54.54 38.55 -2.35
C ARG A 30 -53.93 37.34 -3.10
N SER A 31 -54.44 36.08 -3.09
CA SER A 31 -55.79 35.41 -3.15
C SER A 31 -56.13 34.94 -4.58
N ARG A 32 -56.78 33.79 -4.88
CA ARG A 32 -57.77 32.90 -4.20
C ARG A 32 -57.46 31.40 -4.53
N GLY A 33 -58.14 30.34 -4.10
CA GLY A 33 -59.40 30.13 -3.33
C GLY A 33 -59.61 28.63 -2.95
N ARG A 34 -60.78 28.25 -2.40
CA ARG A 34 -61.11 26.88 -1.90
C ARG A 34 -62.35 26.29 -2.60
N SER A 35 -62.48 24.96 -2.65
CA SER A 35 -63.61 24.22 -2.01
C SER A 35 -63.33 22.71 -1.85
N SER A 36 -64.09 22.06 -0.96
CA SER A 36 -64.40 20.62 -0.92
C SER A 36 -65.75 20.38 -1.67
N ASP A 37 -66.48 19.26 -1.65
CA ASP A 37 -66.47 18.02 -0.85
C ASP A 37 -67.23 16.85 -1.55
N SER A 38 -67.19 15.66 -0.91
CA SER A 38 -68.19 14.56 -0.84
C SER A 38 -68.66 13.72 -2.05
N SER A 39 -68.26 12.44 -2.01
CA SER A 39 -69.08 11.20 -1.99
C SER A 39 -70.30 10.98 -2.91
N ALA A 40 -70.26 9.88 -3.68
CA ALA A 40 -71.42 9.10 -4.12
C ALA A 40 -71.05 7.59 -4.31
N GLU A 41 -72.04 6.70 -4.34
CA GLU A 41 -71.85 5.24 -4.13
C GLU A 41 -72.21 4.32 -5.35
N ARG A 42 -71.68 3.08 -5.30
CA ARG A 42 -72.28 1.79 -5.77
C ARG A 42 -72.41 1.39 -7.25
N ASP A 43 -71.63 0.34 -7.58
CA ASP A 43 -72.10 -1.04 -7.88
C ASP A 43 -73.07 -1.29 -9.08
N ARG A 44 -72.62 -2.04 -10.11
CA ARG A 44 -73.21 -3.37 -10.49
C ARG A 44 -72.56 -4.15 -11.65
N ARG A 45 -72.42 -5.47 -11.40
CA ARG A 45 -72.64 -6.65 -12.31
C ARG A 45 -71.98 -6.64 -13.71
N ARG A 46 -70.95 -7.46 -13.97
CA ARG A 46 -70.98 -8.91 -14.31
C ARG A 46 -71.74 -9.30 -15.59
N ALA A 47 -70.99 -9.78 -16.61
CA ALA A 47 -71.40 -10.81 -17.57
C ALA A 47 -70.21 -11.75 -17.88
N ARG A 48 -70.43 -12.92 -18.51
CA ARG A 48 -69.39 -13.94 -18.79
C ARG A 48 -69.64 -14.76 -20.06
N SER A 49 -68.66 -14.82 -20.95
CA SER A 49 -68.27 -15.99 -21.75
C SER A 49 -66.73 -15.93 -21.92
N ARG A 50 -65.90 -16.97 -21.97
CA ARG A 50 -66.00 -18.41 -22.31
C ARG A 50 -66.32 -18.72 -23.77
N ASP A 51 -65.25 -18.95 -24.54
CA ASP A 51 -64.97 -20.31 -25.04
C ASP A 51 -63.46 -20.63 -25.00
N ARG A 52 -63.06 -21.83 -25.48
CA ARG A 52 -61.72 -22.40 -25.49
C ARG A 52 -61.53 -23.35 -26.70
N ARG A 53 -60.70 -22.96 -27.68
CA ARG A 53 -59.83 -23.88 -28.46
C ARG A 53 -58.55 -23.08 -28.81
N ARG A 54 -57.30 -23.56 -28.64
CA ARG A 54 -56.63 -24.77 -29.20
C ARG A 54 -56.60 -24.66 -30.75
N ARG A 55 -55.49 -24.80 -31.47
CA ARG A 55 -54.32 -25.70 -31.28
C ARG A 55 -53.07 -25.19 -32.05
N ARG A 56 -51.87 -25.59 -31.59
CA ARG A 56 -50.67 -26.01 -32.41
C ARG A 56 -50.06 -24.95 -33.38
N ALA A 57 -48.88 -25.14 -33.99
CA ALA A 57 -47.63 -25.81 -33.59
C ALA A 57 -46.48 -25.36 -34.55
N GLY A 58 -45.24 -25.72 -34.24
CA GLY A 58 -44.01 -25.31 -34.94
C GLY A 58 -42.98 -24.86 -33.90
N SER A 59 -41.80 -25.48 -33.70
CA SER A 59 -40.78 -25.95 -34.66
C SER A 59 -40.19 -24.78 -35.45
N LYS A 60 -38.88 -24.54 -35.47
CA LYS A 60 -37.77 -25.52 -35.43
C LYS A 60 -36.39 -24.86 -35.17
N SER A 61 -35.47 -25.64 -34.56
CA SER A 61 -34.03 -25.76 -34.86
C SER A 61 -33.19 -24.48 -35.15
N SER A 62 -32.16 -24.18 -34.33
CA SER A 62 -30.73 -24.52 -34.55
C SER A 62 -29.94 -23.42 -35.30
N VAL A 63 -28.61 -23.22 -35.21
CA VAL A 63 -27.45 -24.11 -34.89
C VAL A 63 -26.31 -23.34 -34.16
N SER A 64 -25.30 -24.07 -33.64
CA SER A 64 -23.84 -23.77 -33.61
C SER A 64 -23.25 -22.42 -33.12
N SER A 65 -22.05 -22.33 -32.53
CA SER A 65 -21.18 -23.18 -31.68
C SER A 65 -19.83 -22.43 -31.43
N VAL A 66 -18.93 -23.02 -30.62
CA VAL A 66 -17.50 -22.66 -30.38
C VAL A 66 -17.21 -21.41 -29.52
N SER A 67 -16.08 -21.29 -28.77
CA SER A 67 -15.25 -22.28 -28.03
C SER A 67 -14.22 -21.58 -27.13
N SER A 68 -14.27 -21.80 -25.80
CA SER A 68 -13.15 -21.69 -24.85
C SER A 68 -13.63 -22.20 -23.46
N ALA A 69 -13.13 -23.33 -22.96
CA ALA A 69 -11.83 -23.55 -22.30
C ALA A 69 -11.80 -23.03 -20.85
N SER A 70 -11.63 -23.93 -19.88
CA SER A 70 -11.59 -23.65 -18.43
C SER A 70 -10.69 -24.66 -17.71
N PRO A 71 -10.02 -24.24 -16.63
CA PRO A 71 -9.63 -25.15 -15.56
C PRO A 71 -9.94 -24.60 -14.15
N PRO A 72 -9.93 -25.44 -13.11
CA PRO A 72 -10.47 -26.80 -13.05
C PRO A 72 -11.56 -26.93 -11.97
N ARG A 73 -12.34 -28.01 -12.00
CA ARG A 73 -13.42 -28.30 -11.05
C ARG A 73 -12.98 -29.38 -10.05
N SER A 74 -13.23 -29.18 -8.75
CA SER A 74 -13.10 -30.26 -7.76
C SER A 74 -14.08 -31.41 -8.09
N ARG A 75 -13.57 -32.64 -8.11
CA ARG A 75 -14.36 -33.86 -8.41
C ARG A 75 -15.27 -34.23 -7.23
N GLY A 76 -16.52 -34.62 -7.54
CA GLY A 76 -17.43 -35.19 -6.54
C GLY A 76 -18.80 -35.62 -7.10
N GLN A 77 -19.04 -36.94 -7.10
CA GLN A 77 -20.35 -37.55 -6.81
C GLN A 77 -21.52 -37.49 -7.84
N GLU A 78 -21.32 -37.21 -9.14
CA GLU A 78 -22.43 -37.25 -10.14
C GLU A 78 -22.33 -38.30 -11.28
N GLU A 79 -21.19 -38.98 -11.48
CA GLU A 79 -21.00 -39.84 -12.68
C GLU A 79 -21.63 -41.25 -12.59
N SER A 80 -22.10 -41.68 -11.41
CA SER A 80 -22.56 -43.05 -11.14
C SER A 80 -23.99 -43.42 -11.59
N VAL A 81 -24.66 -42.58 -12.39
CA VAL A 81 -26.11 -42.70 -12.69
C VAL A 81 -26.44 -42.98 -14.16
N GLN A 82 -25.44 -43.12 -15.04
CA GLN A 82 -25.67 -43.18 -16.50
C GLN A 82 -25.81 -44.60 -17.11
N GLN A 83 -25.53 -45.68 -16.36
CA GLN A 83 -25.65 -47.07 -16.85
C GLN A 83 -26.83 -47.87 -16.28
N LEU A 84 -27.77 -47.25 -15.56
CA LEU A 84 -29.00 -47.93 -15.14
C LEU A 84 -29.91 -48.23 -16.36
N SER A 85 -30.39 -49.47 -16.45
CA SER A 85 -31.17 -49.94 -17.59
C SER A 85 -32.46 -49.14 -17.80
N LEU A 86 -33.00 -49.16 -19.02
CA LEU A 86 -34.31 -48.55 -19.29
C LEU A 86 -35.41 -49.15 -18.40
N GLN A 87 -35.30 -50.43 -18.04
CA GLN A 87 -36.24 -51.11 -17.16
C GLN A 87 -36.15 -50.61 -15.71
N GLU A 88 -34.94 -50.40 -15.17
CA GLU A 88 -34.75 -49.78 -13.85
C GLU A 88 -35.16 -48.31 -13.83
N ARG A 89 -34.85 -47.52 -14.87
CA ARG A 89 -35.32 -46.13 -14.98
C ARG A 89 -36.84 -46.03 -15.11
N LEU A 90 -37.52 -47.10 -15.53
CA LEU A 90 -38.97 -47.22 -15.49
C LEU A 90 -39.46 -47.64 -14.09
N ARG A 91 -38.88 -48.69 -13.47
CA ARG A 91 -39.19 -49.11 -12.08
C ARG A 91 -39.03 -47.96 -11.08
N MET A 92 -37.89 -47.28 -11.08
CA MET A 92 -37.62 -46.11 -10.23
C MET A 92 -38.59 -44.93 -10.49
N LYS A 93 -39.09 -44.76 -11.72
CA LYS A 93 -40.16 -43.78 -12.02
C LYS A 93 -41.53 -44.24 -11.53
N GLU A 94 -41.79 -45.54 -11.51
CA GLU A 94 -43.04 -46.11 -11.02
C GLU A 94 -43.08 -46.16 -9.50
N GLU A 95 -41.98 -46.51 -8.84
CA GLU A 95 -41.78 -46.41 -7.40
C GLU A 95 -41.89 -44.97 -6.92
N LYS A 96 -41.23 -44.00 -7.57
CA LYS A 96 -41.42 -42.58 -7.25
C LYS A 96 -42.86 -42.09 -7.50
N LYS A 97 -43.61 -42.69 -8.43
CA LYS A 97 -45.07 -42.45 -8.56
C LYS A 97 -45.87 -43.10 -7.44
N LYS A 98 -45.54 -44.34 -7.02
CA LYS A 98 -46.20 -45.07 -5.92
C LYS A 98 -45.95 -44.38 -4.57
N GLN A 99 -44.71 -43.97 -4.29
CA GLN A 99 -44.34 -43.13 -3.15
C GLN A 99 -45.08 -41.77 -3.19
N ALA A 100 -45.07 -41.06 -4.33
CA ALA A 100 -45.83 -39.80 -4.45
C ALA A 100 -47.36 -39.99 -4.40
N ALA A 101 -47.87 -41.20 -4.64
CA ALA A 101 -49.28 -41.56 -4.47
C ALA A 101 -49.61 -41.90 -3.01
N LEU A 102 -48.73 -42.63 -2.31
CA LEU A 102 -48.82 -42.90 -0.86
C LEU A 102 -48.74 -41.61 -0.06
N MET A 103 -47.73 -40.77 -0.31
CA MET A 103 -47.62 -39.44 0.30
C MET A 103 -48.86 -38.59 0.02
N LYS A 104 -49.46 -38.67 -1.18
CA LYS A 104 -50.72 -37.98 -1.54
C LYS A 104 -51.97 -38.60 -0.88
N ALA A 105 -51.95 -39.90 -0.55
CA ALA A 105 -53.03 -40.56 0.17
C ALA A 105 -53.03 -40.10 1.63
N LEU A 106 -51.85 -40.15 2.27
CA LEU A 106 -51.60 -39.70 3.65
C LEU A 106 -51.67 -38.18 3.83
N GLU A 107 -51.40 -37.39 2.77
CA GLU A 107 -51.47 -35.92 2.73
C GLU A 107 -52.72 -35.39 3.46
N THR A 108 -52.53 -34.70 4.58
CA THR A 108 -53.63 -34.16 5.39
C THR A 108 -54.54 -33.23 4.57
N PRO A 109 -55.80 -32.98 4.99
CA PRO A 109 -56.65 -31.99 4.34
C PRO A 109 -56.02 -30.58 4.29
N GLU A 110 -55.06 -30.30 5.18
CA GLU A 110 -54.30 -29.05 5.24
C GLU A 110 -53.13 -29.01 4.24
N GLU A 111 -52.29 -30.04 4.16
CA GLU A 111 -51.27 -30.15 3.10
C GLU A 111 -51.92 -30.14 1.70
N LYS A 112 -53.08 -30.79 1.56
CA LYS A 112 -53.92 -30.73 0.35
C LYS A 112 -54.41 -29.31 0.02
N ARG A 113 -54.43 -28.37 0.98
CA ARG A 113 -54.64 -26.91 0.75
C ARG A 113 -53.32 -26.21 0.43
N ALA A 114 -52.27 -26.41 1.24
CA ALA A 114 -50.94 -25.80 1.04
C ALA A 114 -50.39 -26.06 -0.38
N ARG A 115 -50.46 -27.30 -0.84
CA ARG A 115 -50.09 -27.69 -2.21
C ARG A 115 -50.94 -27.04 -3.30
N ARG A 116 -52.22 -26.74 -3.03
CA ARG A 116 -53.09 -25.99 -3.97
C ARG A 116 -52.71 -24.51 -4.00
N LEU A 117 -52.33 -23.93 -2.86
CA LEU A 117 -51.82 -22.56 -2.75
C LEU A 117 -50.47 -22.42 -3.48
N ALA A 118 -49.47 -23.23 -3.17
CA ALA A 118 -48.18 -23.24 -3.86
C ALA A 118 -48.34 -23.48 -5.38
N LYS A 119 -49.30 -24.30 -5.81
CA LYS A 119 -49.63 -24.52 -7.24
C LYS A 119 -50.42 -23.37 -7.89
N LYS A 120 -51.05 -22.49 -7.10
CA LYS A 120 -51.64 -21.21 -7.56
C LYS A 120 -50.54 -20.16 -7.68
N GLU A 121 -49.74 -20.01 -6.63
CA GLU A 121 -48.62 -19.08 -6.51
C GLU A 121 -47.56 -19.31 -7.59
N ALA A 122 -47.05 -20.54 -7.76
CA ALA A 122 -46.09 -20.86 -8.82
C ALA A 122 -46.66 -20.68 -10.25
N LYS A 123 -47.98 -20.61 -10.41
CA LYS A 123 -48.62 -20.20 -11.69
C LYS A 123 -48.71 -18.69 -11.82
N GLU A 124 -48.94 -17.96 -10.74
CA GLU A 124 -48.88 -16.50 -10.75
C GLU A 124 -47.45 -15.99 -10.97
N ARG A 125 -46.45 -16.52 -10.26
CA ARG A 125 -45.03 -16.20 -10.48
C ARG A 125 -44.64 -16.38 -11.95
N LYS A 126 -44.92 -17.55 -12.55
CA LYS A 126 -44.70 -17.79 -13.99
C LYS A 126 -45.54 -16.93 -14.93
N LYS A 127 -46.58 -16.26 -14.44
CA LYS A 127 -47.35 -15.25 -15.18
C LYS A 127 -46.74 -13.86 -15.03
N ARG A 128 -46.23 -13.47 -13.84
CA ARG A 128 -45.50 -12.22 -13.57
C ARG A 128 -44.17 -12.17 -14.33
N GLU A 129 -43.36 -13.23 -14.21
CA GLU A 129 -42.11 -13.43 -14.98
C GLU A 129 -42.36 -13.26 -16.50
N LYS A 130 -43.46 -13.83 -17.02
CA LYS A 130 -43.82 -13.74 -18.45
C LYS A 130 -44.42 -12.38 -18.87
N MET A 131 -44.77 -11.50 -17.93
CA MET A 131 -45.17 -10.12 -18.21
C MET A 131 -43.98 -9.14 -18.20
N GLY A 132 -42.75 -9.60 -17.95
CA GLY A 132 -41.53 -8.78 -17.96
C GLY A 132 -41.30 -7.98 -16.67
N TRP A 133 -42.02 -8.30 -15.59
CA TRP A 133 -41.86 -7.63 -14.30
C TRP A 133 -40.58 -8.17 -13.63
N GLY A 134 -39.61 -7.29 -13.39
CA GLY A 134 -38.30 -7.64 -12.83
C GLY A 134 -38.35 -7.99 -11.33
N GLU A 135 -37.22 -8.46 -10.80
CA GLU A 135 -37.04 -8.88 -9.39
C GLU A 135 -37.63 -7.85 -8.40
N GLU A 136 -37.27 -6.58 -8.58
CA GLU A 136 -37.70 -5.42 -7.79
C GLU A 136 -39.22 -5.15 -7.86
N TYR A 137 -39.89 -5.56 -8.95
CA TYR A 137 -41.32 -5.38 -9.15
C TYR A 137 -42.14 -6.65 -8.81
N MET A 138 -41.51 -7.76 -8.41
CA MET A 138 -42.22 -9.01 -8.10
C MET A 138 -43.01 -8.99 -6.78
N GLY A 139 -42.68 -8.07 -5.88
CA GLY A 139 -43.31 -7.97 -4.55
C GLY A 139 -44.79 -7.58 -4.60
N TYR A 140 -45.18 -6.69 -5.53
CA TYR A 140 -46.56 -6.24 -5.63
C TYR A 140 -47.51 -7.34 -6.11
N THR A 141 -48.43 -7.77 -5.24
CA THR A 141 -49.47 -8.73 -5.60
C THR A 141 -50.81 -8.01 -5.78
N ASN A 142 -51.66 -8.55 -6.65
CA ASN A 142 -53.01 -8.04 -6.88
C ASN A 142 -53.99 -8.31 -5.72
N THR A 143 -53.46 -8.73 -4.58
CA THR A 143 -54.14 -8.99 -3.30
C THR A 143 -53.45 -8.27 -2.12
N ASP A 144 -52.32 -7.63 -2.38
CA ASP A 144 -51.47 -6.92 -1.43
C ASP A 144 -51.00 -5.63 -2.12
N ASN A 145 -51.99 -4.81 -2.46
CA ASN A 145 -51.82 -3.56 -3.18
C ASN A 145 -52.11 -2.40 -2.21
N PRO A 146 -51.10 -1.60 -1.82
CA PRO A 146 -51.30 -0.49 -0.89
C PRO A 146 -52.22 0.63 -1.42
N PHE A 147 -52.51 0.64 -2.73
CA PHE A 147 -53.44 1.58 -3.37
C PHE A 147 -54.89 1.04 -3.50
N GLY A 148 -55.15 -0.22 -3.12
CA GLY A 148 -56.50 -0.81 -3.11
C GLY A 148 -57.06 -1.26 -4.46
N ASP A 149 -56.38 -1.03 -5.58
CA ASP A 149 -56.87 -1.43 -6.90
C ASP A 149 -56.90 -2.94 -7.11
N ASN A 150 -58.07 -3.46 -7.49
CA ASN A 150 -58.31 -4.87 -7.82
C ASN A 150 -57.68 -5.35 -9.15
N ASN A 151 -56.91 -4.52 -9.86
CA ASN A 151 -56.32 -4.87 -11.16
C ASN A 151 -54.94 -4.22 -11.41
N LEU A 152 -54.10 -4.13 -10.37
CA LEU A 152 -52.71 -3.63 -10.44
C LEU A 152 -51.87 -4.34 -11.52
N LEU A 153 -52.17 -5.60 -11.83
CA LEU A 153 -51.48 -6.39 -12.88
C LEU A 153 -52.06 -6.16 -14.31
N GLY A 154 -53.01 -5.24 -14.48
CA GLY A 154 -53.52 -4.82 -15.77
C GLY A 154 -52.59 -3.79 -16.42
N THR A 155 -52.12 -4.07 -17.65
CA THR A 155 -51.32 -3.11 -18.42
C THR A 155 -52.20 -1.92 -18.82
N PHE A 156 -52.01 -0.77 -18.19
CA PHE A 156 -52.71 0.47 -18.52
C PHE A 156 -52.44 0.90 -19.98
N ILE A 157 -53.51 1.17 -20.73
CA ILE A 157 -53.44 1.59 -22.14
C ILE A 157 -53.80 3.06 -22.22
N TRP A 158 -52.82 3.92 -22.51
CA TRP A 158 -53.06 5.35 -22.68
C TRP A 158 -53.57 5.65 -24.09
N SER A 159 -54.85 5.35 -24.36
CA SER A 159 -55.44 5.38 -25.71
C SER A 159 -55.18 6.70 -26.46
N LYS A 160 -55.34 7.85 -25.79
CA LYS A 160 -55.08 9.18 -26.37
C LYS A 160 -53.61 9.42 -26.75
N ALA A 161 -52.66 8.73 -26.10
CA ALA A 161 -51.25 8.76 -26.46
C ALA A 161 -50.90 7.77 -27.59
N LEU A 162 -51.67 6.69 -27.78
CA LEU A 162 -51.55 5.81 -28.96
C LEU A 162 -52.13 6.49 -30.20
N GLU A 163 -53.29 7.12 -30.05
CA GLU A 163 -53.94 7.97 -31.07
C GLU A 163 -53.02 9.12 -31.51
N LYS A 164 -52.48 9.92 -30.57
CA LYS A 164 -51.50 10.98 -30.87
C LYS A 164 -50.20 10.46 -31.52
N LYS A 165 -49.87 9.17 -31.35
CA LYS A 165 -48.72 8.53 -32.01
C LYS A 165 -49.07 7.79 -33.32
N GLY A 166 -50.32 7.87 -33.79
CA GLY A 166 -50.79 7.19 -35.02
C GLY A 166 -50.86 5.66 -34.90
N ILE A 167 -50.88 5.12 -33.68
CA ILE A 167 -50.69 3.69 -33.37
C ILE A 167 -51.95 3.07 -32.73
N SER A 168 -53.06 3.82 -32.64
CA SER A 168 -54.35 3.35 -32.09
C SER A 168 -54.97 2.14 -32.80
N HIS A 169 -54.52 1.81 -34.00
CA HIS A 169 -54.96 0.64 -34.79
C HIS A 169 -54.15 -0.65 -34.55
N LEU A 170 -53.07 -0.63 -33.75
CA LEU A 170 -52.32 -1.84 -33.43
C LEU A 170 -52.98 -2.66 -32.33
N ASP A 171 -52.93 -3.98 -32.49
CA ASP A 171 -53.47 -4.95 -31.55
C ASP A 171 -52.75 -4.90 -30.19
N GLU A 172 -53.46 -5.26 -29.11
CA GLU A 172 -52.92 -5.20 -27.73
C GLU A 172 -51.65 -6.06 -27.56
N LYS A 173 -51.51 -7.11 -28.39
CA LYS A 173 -50.33 -7.97 -28.50
C LYS A 173 -49.12 -7.23 -29.06
N ASP A 174 -49.29 -6.50 -30.16
CA ASP A 174 -48.19 -5.87 -30.89
C ASP A 174 -47.72 -4.60 -30.19
N LEU A 175 -48.63 -3.91 -29.48
CA LEU A 175 -48.31 -2.89 -28.48
C LEU A 175 -47.40 -3.44 -27.37
N LYS A 176 -47.68 -4.64 -26.85
CA LYS A 176 -46.85 -5.30 -25.83
C LYS A 176 -45.49 -5.73 -26.39
N GLU A 177 -45.44 -6.27 -27.60
CA GLU A 177 -44.17 -6.63 -28.26
C GLU A 177 -43.30 -5.39 -28.57
N ARG A 178 -43.90 -4.28 -28.99
CA ARG A 178 -43.18 -3.00 -29.20
C ARG A 178 -42.66 -2.41 -27.89
N ASN A 179 -43.47 -2.38 -26.84
CA ASN A 179 -43.05 -1.89 -25.53
C ASN A 179 -41.94 -2.78 -24.93
N LYS A 180 -42.01 -4.10 -25.13
CA LYS A 180 -40.97 -5.04 -24.70
C LYS A 180 -39.63 -4.76 -25.40
N ARG A 181 -39.62 -4.50 -26.72
CA ARG A 181 -38.40 -4.10 -27.44
C ARG A 181 -37.82 -2.81 -26.86
N ILE A 182 -38.63 -1.77 -26.67
CA ILE A 182 -38.20 -0.49 -26.07
C ILE A 182 -37.58 -0.68 -24.67
N GLN A 183 -38.12 -1.61 -23.86
CA GLN A 183 -37.54 -1.97 -22.55
C GLN A 183 -36.20 -2.72 -22.67
N GLU A 184 -36.06 -3.59 -23.67
CA GLU A 184 -34.82 -4.32 -23.95
C GLU A 184 -33.73 -3.39 -24.50
N ASP A 185 -34.07 -2.49 -25.44
CA ASP A 185 -33.21 -1.45 -25.98
C ASP A 185 -32.74 -0.48 -24.88
N ASN A 186 -33.67 0.04 -24.06
CA ASN A 186 -33.32 0.94 -22.96
C ASN A 186 -32.46 0.26 -21.88
N ARG A 187 -32.66 -1.04 -21.64
CA ARG A 187 -31.78 -1.83 -20.75
C ARG A 187 -30.36 -1.94 -21.31
N LEU A 188 -30.21 -2.10 -22.62
CA LEU A 188 -28.89 -2.13 -23.28
C LEU A 188 -28.22 -0.74 -23.28
N GLU A 189 -28.99 0.34 -23.47
CA GLU A 189 -28.50 1.73 -23.30
C GLU A 189 -28.01 1.99 -21.88
N LEU A 190 -28.80 1.63 -20.86
CA LEU A 190 -28.40 1.74 -19.45
C LEU A 190 -27.14 0.92 -19.12
N GLN A 191 -26.97 -0.25 -19.72
CA GLN A 191 -25.75 -1.05 -19.59
C GLN A 191 -24.53 -0.36 -20.21
N LYS A 192 -24.65 0.19 -21.44
CA LYS A 192 -23.59 0.98 -22.08
C LYS A 192 -23.23 2.23 -21.28
N VAL A 193 -24.23 2.97 -20.79
CA VAL A 193 -24.02 4.15 -19.92
C VAL A 193 -23.34 3.75 -18.61
N LYS A 194 -23.66 2.59 -18.03
CA LYS A 194 -22.96 2.08 -16.84
C LYS A 194 -21.50 1.69 -17.14
N GLN A 195 -21.23 1.09 -18.29
CA GLN A 195 -19.87 0.76 -18.74
C GLN A 195 -19.02 2.04 -18.93
N LEU A 196 -19.53 3.03 -19.67
CA LEU A 196 -18.84 4.31 -19.89
C LEU A 196 -18.59 5.11 -18.60
N ARG A 197 -19.47 4.98 -17.59
CA ARG A 197 -19.24 5.55 -16.26
C ARG A 197 -18.08 4.84 -15.53
N LEU A 198 -18.09 3.51 -15.51
CA LEU A 198 -17.05 2.69 -14.86
C LEU A 198 -15.68 2.84 -15.56
N GLU A 199 -15.67 3.03 -16.87
CA GLU A 199 -14.47 3.30 -17.66
C GLU A 199 -13.86 4.66 -17.31
N ARG A 200 -14.69 5.72 -17.27
CA ARG A 200 -14.25 7.06 -16.81
C ARG A 200 -13.83 7.09 -15.35
N GLU A 201 -14.50 6.31 -14.50
CA GLU A 201 -14.15 6.15 -13.08
C GLU A 201 -12.77 5.51 -12.92
N ARG A 202 -12.47 4.45 -13.68
CA ARG A 202 -11.14 3.84 -13.75
C ARG A 202 -10.09 4.78 -14.33
N GLU A 203 -10.40 5.47 -15.42
CA GLU A 203 -9.48 6.44 -16.04
C GLU A 203 -9.14 7.58 -15.06
N LYS A 204 -10.14 8.10 -14.34
CA LYS A 204 -9.90 9.08 -13.27
C LYS A 204 -9.04 8.48 -12.15
N ALA A 205 -9.36 7.27 -11.68
CA ALA A 205 -8.62 6.61 -10.60
C ALA A 205 -7.15 6.34 -10.97
N MET A 206 -6.86 5.94 -12.21
CA MET A 206 -5.49 5.79 -12.70
C MET A 206 -4.75 7.14 -12.69
N ARG A 207 -5.33 8.19 -13.27
CA ARG A 207 -4.71 9.54 -13.26
C ARG A 207 -4.56 10.13 -11.86
N GLU A 208 -5.46 9.79 -10.94
CA GLU A 208 -5.42 10.20 -9.54
C GLU A 208 -4.30 9.48 -8.79
N GLN A 209 -4.10 8.17 -9.03
CA GLN A 209 -2.96 7.41 -8.53
C GLN A 209 -1.62 7.85 -9.14
N GLU A 210 -1.56 8.14 -10.43
CA GLU A 210 -0.37 8.69 -11.10
C GLU A 210 0.06 10.04 -10.50
N LEU A 211 -0.91 10.93 -10.22
CA LEU A 211 -0.66 12.20 -9.55
C LEU A 211 -0.26 12.03 -8.07
N GLU A 212 -0.88 11.10 -7.36
CA GLU A 212 -0.55 10.78 -5.95
C GLU A 212 0.86 10.18 -5.82
N MET A 213 1.25 9.30 -6.74
CA MET A 213 2.62 8.76 -6.84
C MET A 213 3.62 9.87 -7.15
N LEU A 214 3.36 10.70 -8.17
CA LEU A 214 4.24 11.83 -8.52
C LEU A 214 4.35 12.88 -7.41
N GLN A 215 3.34 13.01 -6.55
CA GLN A 215 3.40 13.82 -5.33
C GLN A 215 4.32 13.18 -4.28
N ARG A 216 4.14 11.88 -3.98
CA ARG A 216 5.03 11.16 -3.05
C ARG A 216 6.48 11.10 -3.51
N GLU A 217 6.71 10.96 -4.82
CA GLU A 217 8.06 10.96 -5.40
C GLU A 217 8.74 12.30 -5.18
N LYS A 218 8.04 13.42 -5.43
CA LYS A 218 8.56 14.77 -5.15
C LYS A 218 8.75 15.05 -3.67
N GLU A 219 7.84 14.59 -2.82
CA GLU A 219 8.00 14.68 -1.37
C GLU A 219 9.24 13.90 -0.91
N ALA A 220 9.46 12.69 -1.43
CA ALA A 220 10.64 11.87 -1.14
C ALA A 220 11.95 12.46 -1.70
N GLU A 221 11.94 13.06 -2.90
CA GLU A 221 13.06 13.83 -3.44
C GLU A 221 13.38 15.02 -2.54
N HIS A 222 12.37 15.78 -2.10
CA HIS A 222 12.56 16.86 -1.15
C HIS A 222 13.14 16.37 0.17
N PHE A 223 12.60 15.31 0.79
CA PHE A 223 13.15 14.75 2.03
C PHE A 223 14.63 14.36 1.91
N LYS A 224 15.05 13.71 0.82
CA LYS A 224 16.46 13.42 0.55
C LYS A 224 17.32 14.67 0.45
N THR A 225 16.86 15.69 -0.27
CA THR A 225 17.62 16.96 -0.35
C THR A 225 17.70 17.70 0.98
N TRP A 226 16.78 17.44 1.93
CA TRP A 226 16.87 17.95 3.31
C TRP A 226 17.85 17.15 4.15
N GLU A 227 17.84 15.81 4.04
CA GLU A 227 18.80 14.88 4.68
C GLU A 227 20.25 15.23 4.26
N GLU A 228 20.52 15.37 2.96
CA GLU A 228 21.81 15.81 2.42
C GLU A 228 22.26 17.21 2.91
N GLN A 229 21.30 18.11 3.22
CA GLN A 229 21.59 19.44 3.78
C GLN A 229 21.86 19.39 5.28
N GLU A 230 21.19 18.51 6.02
CA GLU A 230 21.39 18.28 7.46
C GLU A 230 22.76 17.63 7.73
N ASP A 231 23.15 16.60 6.97
CA ASP A 231 24.49 16.00 7.01
C ASP A 231 25.60 17.02 6.74
N ASN A 232 25.45 17.82 5.68
CA ASN A 232 26.41 18.86 5.31
C ASN A 232 26.50 19.96 6.40
N PHE A 233 25.37 20.32 7.02
CA PHE A 233 25.37 21.20 8.19
C PHE A 233 26.09 20.57 9.39
N HIS A 234 25.87 19.28 9.68
CA HIS A 234 26.58 18.56 10.73
C HIS A 234 28.09 18.50 10.49
N LEU A 235 28.54 18.24 9.26
CA LEU A 235 29.94 18.29 8.87
C LEU A 235 30.55 19.68 9.09
N GLN A 236 29.85 20.74 8.66
CA GLN A 236 30.29 22.13 8.85
C GLN A 236 30.36 22.51 10.33
N GLN A 237 29.39 22.10 11.15
CA GLN A 237 29.43 22.30 12.60
C GLN A 237 30.57 21.52 13.26
N ALA A 238 30.86 20.29 12.81
CA ALA A 238 31.99 19.50 13.30
C ALA A 238 33.34 20.18 12.99
N LYS A 239 33.55 20.61 11.73
CA LYS A 239 34.78 21.32 11.33
C LYS A 239 34.92 22.68 12.02
N LEU A 240 33.85 23.45 12.19
CA LEU A 240 33.86 24.71 12.95
C LEU A 240 34.20 24.49 14.43
N ARG A 241 33.60 23.48 15.06
CA ARG A 241 33.84 23.09 16.46
C ARG A 241 35.29 22.63 16.67
N SER A 242 35.85 21.85 15.74
CA SER A 242 37.26 21.47 15.69
C SER A 242 38.17 22.72 15.65
N LYS A 243 37.95 23.62 14.68
CA LYS A 243 38.74 24.85 14.52
C LYS A 243 38.74 25.75 15.77
N ILE A 244 37.61 25.82 16.49
CA ILE A 244 37.53 26.52 17.79
C ILE A 244 38.35 25.79 18.86
N ARG A 245 38.20 24.47 19.01
CA ARG A 245 38.95 23.67 20.02
C ARG A 245 40.47 23.74 19.82
N ILE A 246 40.94 23.69 18.57
CA ILE A 246 42.37 23.82 18.21
C ILE A 246 42.90 25.19 18.64
N ARG A 247 42.21 26.27 18.23
CA ARG A 247 42.56 27.65 18.58
C ARG A 247 42.55 27.90 20.10
N ASP A 248 41.68 27.21 20.82
CA ASP A 248 41.54 27.29 22.28
C ASP A 248 42.55 26.41 23.04
N GLY A 249 43.45 25.69 22.36
CA GLY A 249 44.44 24.80 22.98
C GLY A 249 43.85 23.53 23.59
N ARG A 250 42.66 23.11 23.15
CA ARG A 250 41.85 22.01 23.74
C ARG A 250 41.34 21.06 22.64
N ALA A 251 42.19 20.76 21.66
CA ALA A 251 41.88 19.84 20.57
C ALA A 251 41.73 18.39 21.07
N LYS A 252 40.69 17.68 20.60
CA LYS A 252 40.68 16.20 20.57
C LYS A 252 41.64 15.72 19.47
N PRO A 253 42.10 14.45 19.51
CA PRO A 253 42.87 13.83 18.41
C PRO A 253 42.13 13.90 17.06
N ILE A 254 40.80 13.70 17.04
CA ILE A 254 39.99 13.85 15.82
C ILE A 254 40.06 15.26 15.23
N ASP A 255 40.12 16.30 16.07
CA ASP A 255 40.20 17.68 15.60
C ASP A 255 41.52 17.91 14.85
N LEU A 256 42.63 17.35 15.37
CA LEU A 256 43.97 17.41 14.75
C LEU A 256 44.05 16.56 13.47
N LEU A 257 43.47 15.36 13.46
CA LEU A 257 43.43 14.49 12.27
C LEU A 257 42.58 15.10 11.15
N ALA A 258 41.39 15.64 11.48
CA ALA A 258 40.55 16.36 10.53
C ALA A 258 41.23 17.64 9.99
N LYS A 259 42.00 18.34 10.84
CA LYS A 259 42.83 19.49 10.43
C LYS A 259 43.99 19.08 9.53
N TYR A 260 44.64 17.94 9.78
CA TYR A 260 45.72 17.42 8.93
C TYR A 260 45.23 17.18 7.50
N ILE A 261 44.13 16.44 7.32
CA ILE A 261 43.61 16.17 5.97
C ILE A 261 42.84 17.35 5.34
N SER A 262 42.39 18.32 6.14
CA SER A 262 41.85 19.60 5.63
C SER A 262 42.94 20.70 5.51
N ALA A 263 44.23 20.34 5.49
CA ALA A 263 45.32 21.31 5.53
C ALA A 263 45.58 22.08 4.22
N GLU A 264 44.98 21.66 3.09
CA GLU A 264 45.08 22.39 1.82
C GLU A 264 44.35 23.77 1.85
N ASP A 265 43.43 23.99 2.80
CA ASP A 265 42.49 25.12 2.80
C ASP A 265 42.72 26.22 3.88
N ASP A 266 43.67 26.08 4.81
CA ASP A 266 43.60 26.85 6.08
C ASP A 266 44.94 27.25 6.74
N ASP A 267 45.29 28.55 6.63
CA ASP A 267 46.53 29.27 7.02
C ASP A 267 47.04 29.13 8.47
N LEU A 268 46.45 28.28 9.30
CA LEU A 268 46.93 28.02 10.67
C LEU A 268 48.25 27.24 10.64
N ALA A 269 49.34 27.93 10.97
CA ALA A 269 50.70 27.39 11.15
C ALA A 269 50.84 26.46 12.37
N VAL A 270 50.07 25.37 12.37
CA VAL A 270 50.28 24.19 13.22
C VAL A 270 51.43 23.39 12.62
N GLU A 271 52.39 22.99 13.44
CA GLU A 271 53.52 22.17 13.01
C GLU A 271 53.01 20.81 12.47
N MET A 272 53.33 20.48 11.22
CA MET A 272 52.84 19.26 10.56
C MET A 272 53.53 18.01 11.11
N HIS A 273 53.06 17.53 12.25
CA HIS A 273 53.42 16.22 12.76
C HIS A 273 52.73 15.10 11.96
N GLU A 274 53.35 13.93 11.90
CA GLU A 274 52.82 12.75 11.20
C GLU A 274 51.51 12.29 11.88
N PRO A 275 50.42 11.96 11.16
CA PRO A 275 49.08 11.79 11.75
C PRO A 275 48.99 10.82 12.93
N TYR A 276 49.73 9.71 12.89
CA TYR A 276 49.78 8.72 13.97
C TYR A 276 50.45 9.22 15.25
N THR A 277 51.15 10.37 15.23
CA THR A 277 51.78 10.93 16.43
C THR A 277 50.76 11.53 17.39
N PHE A 278 49.59 11.96 16.90
CA PHE A 278 48.47 12.43 17.71
C PHE A 278 47.81 11.32 18.53
N LEU A 279 48.16 10.05 18.28
CA LEU A 279 47.69 8.89 19.03
C LEU A 279 48.54 8.60 20.29
N ASN A 280 49.71 9.24 20.42
CA ASN A 280 50.64 8.96 21.51
C ASN A 280 50.12 9.50 22.86
N GLY A 281 49.97 8.61 23.84
CA GLY A 281 49.63 8.97 25.23
C GLY A 281 48.14 9.05 25.56
N LEU A 282 47.26 8.69 24.62
CA LEU A 282 45.83 8.52 24.85
C LEU A 282 45.54 7.26 25.68
N THR A 283 44.42 7.23 26.41
CA THR A 283 43.95 6.02 27.08
C THR A 283 43.19 5.11 26.12
N VAL A 284 42.96 3.85 26.53
CA VAL A 284 42.10 2.91 25.79
C VAL A 284 40.71 3.51 25.51
N SER A 285 40.14 4.25 26.47
CA SER A 285 38.83 4.90 26.29
C SER A 285 38.89 6.04 25.28
N ASP A 286 39.92 6.90 25.30
CA ASP A 286 40.03 8.01 24.35
C ASP A 286 40.26 7.52 22.91
N MET A 287 40.88 6.35 22.77
CA MET A 287 41.12 5.69 21.47
C MET A 287 39.86 4.98 20.96
N GLU A 288 39.02 4.43 21.84
CA GLU A 288 37.70 3.90 21.49
C GLU A 288 36.76 5.04 21.06
N ASP A 289 36.69 6.13 21.83
CA ASP A 289 36.07 7.42 21.47
C ASP A 289 36.53 7.89 20.08
N LEU A 290 37.83 7.77 19.77
CA LEU A 290 38.41 8.21 18.50
C LEU A 290 37.97 7.35 17.32
N VAL A 291 37.76 6.04 17.50
CA VAL A 291 37.24 5.17 16.42
C VAL A 291 35.79 5.57 16.08
N GLU A 292 34.96 5.90 17.07
CA GLU A 292 33.60 6.42 16.83
C GLU A 292 33.63 7.82 16.18
N ASP A 293 34.44 8.75 16.71
CA ASP A 293 34.65 10.09 16.13
C ASP A 293 35.13 10.00 14.65
N ILE A 294 35.99 9.02 14.28
CA ILE A 294 36.43 8.78 12.89
C ILE A 294 35.29 8.27 12.00
N GLN A 295 34.47 7.33 12.49
CA GLN A 295 33.36 6.77 11.69
C GLN A 295 32.37 7.86 11.26
N VAL A 296 32.05 8.80 12.16
CA VAL A 296 31.20 9.97 11.84
C VAL A 296 31.80 10.83 10.72
N TYR A 297 33.13 11.04 10.68
CA TYR A 297 33.76 11.74 9.56
C TYR A 297 33.76 10.94 8.26
N MET A 298 33.86 9.60 8.31
CA MET A 298 33.77 8.74 7.12
C MET A 298 32.38 8.79 6.46
N GLU A 299 31.32 8.83 7.25
CA GLU A 299 29.93 8.96 6.78
C GLU A 299 29.70 10.35 6.17
N LEU A 300 30.01 11.41 6.92
CA LEU A 300 29.72 12.79 6.54
C LEU A 300 30.58 13.32 5.38
N GLU A 301 31.80 12.83 5.17
CA GLU A 301 32.74 13.37 4.15
C GLU A 301 32.58 12.75 2.74
N GLN A 302 31.50 11.97 2.53
CA GLN A 302 31.02 11.49 1.22
C GLN A 302 32.12 10.87 0.33
N GLY A 303 32.98 10.03 0.92
CA GLY A 303 33.96 9.23 0.17
C GLY A 303 35.32 9.88 -0.11
N LYS A 304 35.46 11.21 -0.01
CA LYS A 304 36.66 11.94 -0.48
C LYS A 304 37.97 11.44 0.15
N ASN A 305 37.94 11.20 1.46
CA ASN A 305 39.11 10.95 2.30
C ASN A 305 39.13 9.53 2.91
N VAL A 306 38.32 8.61 2.37
CA VAL A 306 38.03 7.32 3.03
C VAL A 306 39.25 6.42 3.25
N ASP A 307 40.25 6.45 2.36
CA ASP A 307 41.45 5.63 2.55
C ASP A 307 42.32 6.13 3.72
N PHE A 308 42.49 7.44 3.90
CA PHE A 308 43.14 8.03 5.08
C PHE A 308 42.39 7.68 6.36
N TRP A 309 41.07 7.88 6.38
CA TRP A 309 40.26 7.58 7.57
C TRP A 309 40.31 6.09 7.92
N ARG A 310 40.25 5.19 6.92
CA ARG A 310 40.40 3.74 7.10
C ARG A 310 41.77 3.36 7.64
N ASP A 311 42.85 3.89 7.08
CA ASP A 311 44.21 3.65 7.58
C ASP A 311 44.36 4.17 9.02
N MET A 312 43.75 5.32 9.35
CA MET A 312 43.74 5.85 10.71
C MET A 312 42.94 4.97 11.69
N THR A 313 41.80 4.40 11.27
CA THR A 313 41.09 3.38 12.05
C THR A 313 41.98 2.17 12.32
N ILE A 314 42.64 1.61 11.30
CA ILE A 314 43.53 0.44 11.43
C ILE A 314 44.69 0.71 12.41
N ILE A 315 45.29 1.90 12.35
CA ILE A 315 46.36 2.31 13.27
C ILE A 315 45.83 2.45 14.71
N THR A 316 44.63 3.02 14.88
CA THR A 316 44.00 3.23 16.19
C THR A 316 43.60 1.89 16.82
N GLU A 317 43.02 0.95 16.06
CA GLU A 317 42.68 -0.41 16.49
C GLU A 317 43.92 -1.23 16.93
N ASP A 318 45.02 -1.16 16.18
CA ASP A 318 46.29 -1.82 16.52
C ASP A 318 46.91 -1.24 17.80
N GLU A 319 46.80 0.06 18.04
CA GLU A 319 47.28 0.69 19.26
C GLU A 319 46.36 0.38 20.48
N ILE A 320 45.03 0.35 20.30
CA ILE A 320 44.09 -0.20 21.31
C ILE A 320 44.47 -1.64 21.66
N ALA A 321 44.76 -2.48 20.66
CA ALA A 321 45.15 -3.87 20.88
C ALA A 321 46.48 -3.99 21.66
N LYS A 322 47.44 -3.07 21.47
CA LYS A 322 48.68 -3.00 22.26
C LYS A 322 48.42 -2.54 23.70
N LEU A 323 47.65 -1.47 23.89
CA LEU A 323 47.31 -0.94 25.22
C LEU A 323 46.57 -1.99 26.07
N ARG A 324 45.54 -2.64 25.50
CA ARG A 324 44.82 -3.74 26.16
C ARG A 324 45.75 -4.92 26.52
N LYS A 325 46.68 -5.30 25.62
CA LYS A 325 47.70 -6.34 25.91
C LYS A 325 48.68 -5.92 27.01
N LEU A 326 49.08 -4.64 27.04
CA LEU A 326 49.95 -4.09 28.08
C LEU A 326 49.26 -4.13 29.45
N GLU A 327 47.99 -3.69 29.54
CA GLU A 327 47.20 -3.77 30.76
C GLU A 327 47.03 -5.21 31.28
N ALA A 328 46.72 -6.16 30.40
CA ALA A 328 46.61 -7.57 30.74
C ALA A 328 47.95 -8.13 31.25
N SER A 329 49.07 -7.76 30.62
CA SER A 329 50.41 -8.18 31.05
C SER A 329 50.83 -7.61 32.42
N GLY A 330 50.36 -6.40 32.77
CA GLY A 330 50.60 -5.79 34.07
C GLY A 330 49.72 -6.36 35.20
N LYS A 331 48.46 -6.70 34.88
CA LYS A 331 47.51 -7.36 35.80
C LYS A 331 47.77 -8.88 35.84
N GLY A 332 48.93 -9.28 36.38
CA GLY A 332 49.49 -10.64 36.29
C GLY A 332 48.66 -11.80 36.89
N GLY A 333 47.54 -12.15 36.26
CA GLY A 333 46.70 -13.29 36.60
C GLY A 333 47.33 -14.64 36.18
N PRO A 334 47.09 -15.75 36.90
CA PRO A 334 47.67 -17.06 36.56
C PRO A 334 47.20 -17.70 35.24
N GLY A 335 46.13 -17.20 34.61
CA GLY A 335 45.44 -17.89 33.50
C GLY A 335 45.94 -17.58 32.08
N GLU A 336 46.31 -16.32 31.80
CA GLU A 336 46.39 -15.81 30.40
C GLU A 336 47.77 -15.94 29.74
N ARG A 337 48.73 -16.60 30.39
CA ARG A 337 50.10 -16.83 29.87
C ARG A 337 50.18 -17.79 28.65
N ARG A 338 49.06 -18.07 27.98
CA ARG A 338 48.94 -19.09 26.91
C ARG A 338 48.77 -18.53 25.50
N ASP A 339 48.40 -17.25 25.36
CA ASP A 339 48.11 -16.61 24.07
C ASP A 339 49.15 -15.54 23.68
N GLY A 340 50.20 -15.39 24.50
CA GLY A 340 51.26 -14.41 24.33
C GLY A 340 52.45 -14.94 23.54
N VAL A 341 52.59 -14.48 22.29
CA VAL A 341 53.85 -14.53 21.54
C VAL A 341 54.98 -13.96 22.41
N ASN A 342 56.15 -14.61 22.43
CA ASN A 342 57.26 -14.16 23.26
C ASN A 342 57.66 -12.71 22.91
N ALA A 343 57.95 -11.89 23.94
CA ALA A 343 58.31 -10.49 23.78
C ALA A 343 59.56 -10.31 22.90
N SER A 344 60.52 -11.26 22.92
CA SER A 344 61.66 -11.27 21.98
C SER A 344 61.20 -11.38 20.54
N VAL A 345 60.42 -12.42 20.21
CA VAL A 345 59.87 -12.65 18.87
C VAL A 345 59.02 -11.47 18.40
N SER A 346 58.28 -10.83 19.31
CA SER A 346 57.50 -9.62 19.01
C SER A 346 58.39 -8.41 18.66
N SER A 347 59.51 -8.24 19.37
CA SER A 347 60.52 -7.21 19.08
C SER A 347 61.24 -7.48 17.74
N ASP A 348 61.62 -8.74 17.49
CA ASP A 348 62.23 -9.17 16.23
C ASP A 348 61.29 -8.90 15.04
N VAL A 349 60.00 -9.26 15.18
CA VAL A 349 58.94 -8.96 14.21
C VAL A 349 58.79 -7.46 13.93
N GLN A 350 58.76 -6.61 14.97
CA GLN A 350 58.71 -5.15 14.80
C GLN A 350 59.95 -4.62 14.08
N SER A 351 61.14 -5.16 14.37
CA SER A 351 62.38 -4.81 13.65
C SER A 351 62.32 -5.21 12.17
N VAL A 352 61.64 -6.32 11.85
CA VAL A 352 61.44 -6.82 10.48
C VAL A 352 60.44 -5.96 9.69
N PHE A 353 59.54 -5.21 10.33
CA PHE A 353 58.63 -4.28 9.64
C PHE A 353 59.14 -2.83 9.58
N LYS A 354 59.86 -2.37 10.61
CA LYS A 354 60.37 -1.00 10.71
C LYS A 354 61.30 -0.64 9.54
N GLY A 355 61.02 0.48 8.87
CA GLY A 355 61.86 1.00 7.78
C GLY A 355 61.66 0.34 6.41
N LYS A 356 60.69 -0.57 6.25
CA LYS A 356 60.30 -1.10 4.93
C LYS A 356 59.30 -0.17 4.24
N THR A 357 59.36 -0.13 2.91
CA THR A 357 58.40 0.62 2.09
C THR A 357 57.07 -0.12 1.94
N TYR A 358 55.99 0.60 1.64
CA TYR A 358 54.66 0.02 1.40
C TYR A 358 54.70 -1.21 0.47
N ASN A 359 55.41 -1.12 -0.66
CA ASN A 359 55.55 -2.21 -1.63
C ASN A 359 56.23 -3.46 -1.04
N GLN A 360 57.23 -3.28 -0.16
CA GLN A 360 57.89 -4.39 0.53
C GLN A 360 56.97 -5.03 1.57
N LEU A 361 56.20 -4.22 2.29
CA LEU A 361 55.18 -4.69 3.23
C LEU A 361 54.05 -5.44 2.52
N GLN A 362 53.63 -4.99 1.33
CA GLN A 362 52.62 -5.65 0.51
C GLN A 362 53.06 -7.04 0.00
N VAL A 363 54.34 -7.23 -0.33
CA VAL A 363 54.90 -8.56 -0.67
C VAL A 363 54.89 -9.49 0.55
N LEU A 364 55.23 -8.98 1.73
CA LEU A 364 55.12 -9.75 2.99
C LEU A 364 53.67 -10.11 3.32
N TYR A 365 52.73 -9.19 3.06
CA TYR A 365 51.30 -9.38 3.27
C TYR A 365 50.78 -10.56 2.42
N GLN A 366 51.09 -10.56 1.13
CA GLN A 366 50.72 -11.66 0.22
C GLN A 366 51.36 -12.99 0.65
N GLY A 367 52.61 -12.97 1.12
CA GLY A 367 53.30 -14.16 1.64
C GLY A 367 52.69 -14.73 2.93
N ILE A 368 52.23 -13.87 3.84
CA ILE A 368 51.57 -14.26 5.09
C ILE A 368 50.15 -14.78 4.80
N GLU A 369 49.35 -14.05 4.02
CA GLU A 369 48.04 -14.55 3.57
C GLU A 369 48.15 -15.91 2.88
N SER A 370 49.13 -16.10 1.99
CA SER A 370 49.34 -17.39 1.30
C SER A 370 49.65 -18.53 2.28
N LYS A 371 50.39 -18.26 3.37
CA LYS A 371 50.66 -19.26 4.42
C LYS A 371 49.41 -19.60 5.24
N ILE A 372 48.66 -18.58 5.68
CA ILE A 372 47.39 -18.79 6.40
C ILE A 372 46.42 -19.60 5.53
N ARG A 373 46.27 -19.21 4.26
CA ARG A 373 45.34 -19.82 3.31
C ARG A 373 45.74 -21.22 2.83
N ALA A 374 47.04 -21.53 2.82
CA ALA A 374 47.54 -22.89 2.57
C ALA A 374 47.36 -23.81 3.79
N GLY A 375 47.47 -23.26 5.01
CA GLY A 375 47.29 -23.98 6.27
C GLY A 375 48.38 -25.02 6.55
N GLY A 376 48.20 -25.77 7.65
CA GLY A 376 49.05 -26.91 8.00
C GLY A 376 48.79 -27.40 9.42
N PRO A 377 49.01 -28.70 9.72
CA PRO A 377 48.66 -29.30 11.02
C PRO A 377 49.48 -28.75 12.20
N ASN A 378 50.63 -28.12 11.93
CA ASN A 378 51.51 -27.49 12.92
C ASN A 378 51.61 -25.96 12.72
N LEU A 379 50.65 -25.36 12.00
CA LEU A 379 50.64 -23.91 11.74
C LEU A 379 49.88 -23.19 12.86
N ASP A 380 50.56 -22.34 13.61
CA ASP A 380 49.92 -21.44 14.58
C ASP A 380 49.19 -20.31 13.84
N ILE A 381 47.90 -20.51 13.56
CA ILE A 381 47.06 -19.55 12.84
C ILE A 381 46.96 -18.23 13.62
N GLY A 382 46.81 -18.27 14.95
CA GLY A 382 46.70 -17.07 15.78
C GLY A 382 47.98 -16.21 15.75
N TYR A 383 49.15 -16.84 15.74
CA TYR A 383 50.40 -16.13 15.47
C TYR A 383 50.38 -15.43 14.11
N TRP A 384 50.06 -16.12 13.02
CA TRP A 384 50.07 -15.50 11.67
C TRP A 384 48.98 -14.45 11.48
N GLU A 385 47.81 -14.59 12.11
CA GLU A 385 46.75 -13.59 12.11
C GLU A 385 47.13 -12.34 12.90
N SER A 386 47.73 -12.48 14.09
CA SER A 386 48.23 -11.33 14.86
C SER A 386 49.40 -10.63 14.16
N LEU A 387 50.26 -11.38 13.46
CA LEU A 387 51.32 -10.85 12.60
C LEU A 387 50.74 -10.08 11.39
N LEU A 388 49.65 -10.58 10.79
CA LEU A 388 48.95 -9.92 9.69
C LEU A 388 48.25 -8.63 10.16
N GLN A 389 47.70 -8.60 11.37
CA GLN A 389 47.11 -7.40 11.97
C GLN A 389 48.17 -6.31 12.18
N GLN A 390 49.31 -6.65 12.80
CA GLN A 390 50.43 -5.73 12.95
C GLN A 390 50.94 -5.22 11.58
N LEU A 391 51.07 -6.12 10.60
CA LEU A 391 51.51 -5.74 9.25
C LEU A 391 50.54 -4.77 8.57
N LYS A 392 49.22 -4.93 8.74
CA LYS A 392 48.22 -3.96 8.25
C LYS A 392 48.44 -2.57 8.84
N ALA A 393 48.71 -2.48 10.14
CA ALA A 393 49.02 -1.21 10.79
C ALA A 393 50.36 -0.59 10.32
N TYR A 394 51.39 -1.40 10.07
CA TYR A 394 52.64 -0.92 9.45
C TYR A 394 52.43 -0.48 7.99
N MET A 395 51.53 -1.12 7.23
CA MET A 395 51.16 -0.68 5.87
C MET A 395 50.39 0.64 5.89
N ALA A 396 49.47 0.80 6.85
CA ALA A 396 48.71 2.04 7.06
C ALA A 396 49.60 3.22 7.50
N ARG A 397 50.65 2.98 8.31
CA ARG A 397 51.67 3.99 8.69
C ARG A 397 52.68 4.30 7.57
N ALA A 398 52.66 3.57 6.47
CA ALA A 398 53.64 3.66 5.38
C ALA A 398 53.02 4.05 4.02
N ARG A 399 51.77 4.52 4.03
CA ARG A 399 51.07 5.10 2.88
C ARG A 399 50.97 6.61 3.03
#